data_AF-A0A4Y9VN65-F1
#
_entry.id   AF-A0A4Y9VN65-F1
#
_cell.length_a   1.000
_cell.length_b   1.000
_cell.length_c   1.000
_cell.angle_alpha   90.00
_cell.angle_beta   90.00
_cell.angle_gamma   90.00
#
_symmetry.space_group_name_H-M   'P 1'
#
loop_
_entity.id
_entity.type
_entity.pdbx_description
1 polymer ?
#
loop_
_entity_poly.entity_id
_entity_poly.type
_entity_poly.pdbx_seq_one_letter_code
_entity_poly.pdbx_strand_id
1 'polypeptide(L)' 'MSKQLIISQAKLTGNEDCKVLYNKAKDIVELEIGDTSLRLEVRNFFMMNEMMRKAVARLVMQTELHQA' A
#
# COMPACT_ATOMS: atom_id res chain seq x y z
N MET A 1 2.86 -24.81 5.69
CA MET A 1 2.64 -23.36 5.90
C MET A 1 2.74 -22.65 4.56
N SER A 2 1.70 -21.92 4.15
CA SER A 2 1.73 -21.13 2.92
C SER A 2 2.76 -20.00 3.07
N LYS A 3 3.82 -20.00 2.25
CA LYS A 3 4.83 -18.93 2.22
C LYS A 3 4.15 -17.59 1.89
N GLN A 4 4.20 -16.63 2.81
CA GLN A 4 3.95 -15.22 2.53
C GLN A 4 5.22 -14.61 1.94
N LEU A 5 5.07 -13.83 0.87
CA LEU A 5 6.16 -13.11 0.21
C LEU A 5 6.02 -11.62 0.52
N ILE A 6 7.07 -10.98 1.02
CA ILE A 6 7.12 -9.51 1.08
C ILE A 6 7.31 -9.01 -0.36
N ILE A 7 6.32 -8.29 -0.87
CA ILE A 7 6.35 -7.73 -2.23
C ILE A 7 6.73 -6.25 -2.25
N SER A 8 6.57 -5.55 -1.13
CA SER A 8 7.01 -4.16 -0.96
C SER A 8 7.21 -3.84 0.51
N GLN A 9 8.13 -2.92 0.81
CA GLN A 9 8.35 -2.40 2.15
C GLN A 9 8.78 -0.94 2.06
N ALA A 10 8.29 -0.12 2.98
CA ALA A 10 8.70 1.27 3.17
C ALA A 10 8.76 1.61 4.66
N LYS A 11 9.60 2.59 5.02
CA LYS A 11 9.63 3.15 6.36
C LYS A 11 8.79 4.41 6.41
N LEU A 12 7.84 4.49 7.33
CA LEU A 12 6.95 5.63 7.48
C LEU A 12 7.55 6.72 8.38
N THR A 13 7.00 7.92 8.29
CA THR A 13 7.28 9.02 9.22
C THR A 13 6.86 8.58 10.62
N GLY A 14 7.81 8.49 11.54
CA GLY A 14 7.62 7.84 12.85
C GLY A 14 8.43 6.55 13.04
N ASN A 15 9.24 6.16 12.06
CA ASN A 15 10.13 4.99 12.10
C ASN A 15 9.40 3.63 12.09
N GLU A 16 8.10 3.64 11.81
CA GLU A 16 7.27 2.45 11.63
C GLU A 16 7.55 1.77 10.29
N ASP A 17 7.51 0.44 10.29
CA ASP A 17 7.57 -0.35 9.07
C ASP A 17 6.18 -0.46 8.43
N CYS A 18 6.12 -0.22 7.13
CA CYS A 18 4.98 -0.54 6.28
C CYS A 18 5.38 -1.66 5.32
N LYS A 19 4.68 -2.79 5.36
CA LYS A 19 4.97 -3.98 4.55
C LYS A 19 3.75 -4.41 3.78
N VAL A 20 3.97 -4.84 2.54
CA VAL A 20 2.95 -5.49 1.72
C VAL A 20 3.35 -6.95 1.55
N LEU A 21 2.53 -7.85 2.06
CA LEU A 21 2.71 -9.29 2.05
C LEU A 21 1.71 -9.93 1.09
N TYR A 22 2.17 -10.83 0.23
CA TYR A 22 1.30 -11.62 -0.63
C TYR A 22 1.26 -13.09 -0.17
N ASN A 23 0.07 -13.59 0.12
CA ASN A 23 -0.18 -15.01 0.36
C ASN A 23 -0.71 -15.67 -0.91
N LYS A 24 0.18 -16.35 -1.64
CA LYS A 24 -0.15 -17.05 -2.89
C LYS A 24 -1.19 -18.16 -2.72
N ALA A 25 -1.26 -18.82 -1.56
CA ALA A 25 -2.18 -19.93 -1.35
C ALA A 25 -3.63 -19.46 -1.14
N LYS A 26 -3.81 -18.25 -0.60
CA LYS A 26 -5.12 -17.68 -0.29
C LYS A 26 -5.54 -16.58 -1.28
N ASP A 27 -4.63 -16.17 -2.15
CA ASP A 27 -4.78 -15.01 -3.04
C ASP A 27 -5.18 -13.73 -2.29
N ILE A 28 -4.51 -13.50 -1.16
CA ILE A 28 -4.74 -12.36 -0.26
C ILE A 28 -3.46 -11.54 -0.16
N VAL A 29 -3.62 -10.22 -0.15
CA VAL A 29 -2.60 -9.25 0.21
C VAL A 29 -2.87 -8.75 1.63
N GLU A 30 -1.82 -8.68 2.44
CA GLU A 30 -1.84 -8.11 3.78
C GLU A 30 -0.93 -6.88 3.79
N LEU A 31 -1.51 -5.72 4.13
CA LEU A 31 -0.81 -4.47 4.36
C LEU A 31 -0.60 -4.32 5.86
N GLU A 32 0.64 -4.43 6.32
CA GLU A 32 1.03 -4.25 7.72
C GLU A 32 1.61 -2.85 7.92
N ILE A 33 1.15 -2.14 8.95
CA ILE A 33 1.63 -0.83 9.36
C ILE A 33 1.78 -0.86 10.88
N GLY A 34 3.02 -0.92 11.35
CA GLY A 34 3.30 -1.16 12.77
C GLY A 34 2.57 -2.43 13.26
N ASP A 35 1.72 -2.27 14.27
CA ASP A 35 0.92 -3.37 14.86
C ASP A 35 -0.45 -3.59 14.17
N THR A 36 -0.79 -2.79 13.17
CA THR A 36 -2.07 -2.89 12.45
C THR A 36 -1.90 -3.63 11.14
N SER A 37 -2.83 -4.51 10.78
CA SER A 37 -2.87 -5.11 9.45
C SER A 37 -4.24 -4.98 8.78
N LEU A 38 -4.22 -4.74 7.47
CA LEU A 38 -5.38 -4.74 6.60
C LEU A 38 -5.24 -5.86 5.58
N ARG A 39 -6.25 -6.74 5.51
CA ARG A 39 -6.29 -7.86 4.56
C ARG A 39 -7.26 -7.58 3.44
N LEU A 40 -6.80 -7.80 2.21
CA LEU A 40 -7.54 -7.55 0.99
C LEU A 40 -7.36 -8.72 0.03
N GLU A 41 -8.40 -9.07 -0.72
CA GLU A 41 -8.21 -9.84 -1.94
C GLU A 41 -7.29 -9.07 -2.90
N VAL A 42 -6.49 -9.79 -3.69
CA VAL A 42 -5.53 -9.18 -4.63
C VAL A 42 -6.20 -8.14 -5.53
N ARG A 43 -7.40 -8.42 -6.05
CA ARG A 43 -8.13 -7.50 -6.94
C ARG A 43 -8.45 -6.17 -6.27
N ASN A 44 -8.91 -6.23 -5.01
CA ASN A 44 -9.24 -5.04 -4.23
C ASN A 44 -7.98 -4.24 -3.88
N PHE A 45 -6.88 -4.91 -3.57
CA PHE A 45 -5.59 -4.25 -3.36
C PHE A 45 -5.11 -3.51 -4.62
N PHE A 46 -5.18 -4.13 -5.80
CA PHE A 46 -4.82 -3.48 -7.06
C PHE A 46 -5.65 -2.23 -7.34
N MET A 47 -6.97 -2.32 -7.14
CA MET A 47 -7.86 -1.17 -7.30
C MET A 47 -7.53 -0.04 -6.32
N MET A 48 -7.32 -0.37 -5.04
CA MET A 48 -6.94 0.60 -4.01
C MET A 48 -5.61 1.29 -4.37
N ASN A 49 -4.59 0.52 -4.77
CA ASN A 49 -3.28 1.05 -5.12
C ASN A 49 -3.36 2.03 -6.30
N GLU A 50 -4.09 1.71 -7.35
CA GLU A 50 -4.24 2.61 -8.50
C GLU A 50 -5.04 3.87 -8.16
N MET A 51 -6.08 3.75 -7.33
CA MET A 51 -6.84 4.91 -6.85
C MET A 51 -5.97 5.84 -6.01
N MET A 52 -5.16 5.30 -5.10
CA MET A 52 -4.23 6.09 -4.29
C MET A 52 -3.16 6.76 -5.15
N ARG A 53 -2.58 6.06 -6.13
CA ARG A 53 -1.60 6.63 -7.06
C ARG A 53 -2.18 7.80 -7.85
N LYS A 54 -3.42 7.69 -8.33
CA LYS A 54 -4.14 8.78 -9.00
C LYS A 54 -4.44 9.95 -8.06
N ALA A 55 -4.82 9.68 -6.81
CA ALA A 55 -5.08 10.71 -5.82
C ALA A 55 -3.81 11.52 -5.51
N VAL A 56 -2.68 10.84 -5.28
CA VAL A 56 -1.37 11.49 -5.07
C VAL A 56 -0.98 12.36 -6.26
N ALA A 57 -1.09 11.85 -7.49
CA ALA A 57 -0.77 12.63 -8.68
C ALA A 57 -1.62 13.91 -8.78
N ARG A 58 -2.93 13.84 -8.46
CA ARG A 58 -3.82 15.00 -8.45
C ARG A 58 -3.44 16.02 -7.37
N LEU A 59 -3.07 15.55 -6.18
CA LEU A 59 -2.61 16.42 -5.10
C LEU A 59 -1.36 17.20 -5.51
N VAL A 60 -0.37 16.52 -6.09
CA VAL A 60 0.87 17.16 -6.57
C VAL A 60 0.58 18.25 -7.60
N MET A 61 -0.23 17.95 -8.61
CA MET A 61 -0.63 18.94 -9.62
C MET A 61 -1.35 20.15 -9.01
N GLN A 62 -2.23 19.93 -8.03
CA GLN A 62 -2.92 21.02 -7.34
C GLN A 62 -1.98 21.86 -6.46
N THR A 63 -1.01 21.24 -5.79
CA THR A 63 -0.05 21.96 -4.96
C THR A 63 0.95 22.77 -5.77
N GLU A 64 1.36 22.28 -6.95
CA GLU A 64 2.23 23.03 -7.87
C GLU A 64 1.52 24.26 -8.47
N LEU A 65 0.21 24.16 -8.71
CA LEU A 65 -0.61 25.28 -9.21
C LEU A 65 -0.82 26.41 -8.18
N HIS A 66 -0.71 26.15 -6.88
CA HIS A 66 -0.91 27.17 -5.82
C HIS A 66 0.39 27.85 -5.38
N GLN A 67 1.55 27.45 -5.90
CA GLN A 67 2.86 28.04 -5.60
C GLN A 67 3.40 28.96 -6.71
N ALA A 68 2.61 29.21 -7.75
CA ALA A 68 2.95 30.09 -8.88
C ALA A 68 2.28 31.47 -8.76
#